data_AF-A0A8T3LML2-F1
#
_entry.id   AF-A0A8T3LML2-F1
#
_cell.length_a   1.000
_cell.length_b   1.000
_cell.length_c   1.000
_cell.angle_alpha   90.00
_cell.angle_beta   90.00
_cell.angle_gamma   90.00
#
_symmetry.space_group_name_H-M   'P 1'
#
loop_
_entity.id
_entity.type
_entity.pdbx_description
1 polymer ?
#
loop_
_entity_poly.entity_id
_entity_poly.type
_entity_poly.pdbx_seq_one_letter_code
_entity_poly.pdbx_strand_id
1 'polypeptide(L)'
;MPLVSMRQLLEAGVHFGHQTRRWNPKMRPFIFAERNGIHIIDLAQTVKRLDTALDFVRETVARGDSILFVGTKKQSQEPISEEATRAEMPYVNQRWLGGMMTNFITIRKRLALMEQLEARQANGDFERMAKKEASRLTEEMTKLQRTLGGMRRMKRLPGALFVIDPHRERIAVTEARKLEIPVIGTGDTNVNPDELDYIIPANDDAIRAIRLLCSLVAEAAIEGSHERSSRNQQAEQVDAATAEQADETASDEMLAALGAGEALTFEPEPDEEDLLPGGPAAATTAAAGATDSDDTPAGVTSAT
;
A
#
# COMPACT_ATOMS: atom_id res chain seq x y z
N MET A 1 -8.86 -22.84 -1.93
CA MET A 1 -7.77 -22.76 -2.92
C MET A 1 -8.22 -23.35 -4.25
N PRO A 2 -8.13 -22.60 -5.36
CA PRO A 2 -8.09 -23.22 -6.68
C PRO A 2 -6.78 -24.03 -6.78
N LEU A 3 -6.88 -25.35 -6.68
CA LEU A 3 -5.74 -26.24 -6.94
C LEU A 3 -5.35 -26.08 -8.41
N VAL A 4 -4.25 -25.37 -8.67
CA VAL A 4 -3.72 -25.24 -10.02
C VAL A 4 -3.22 -26.62 -10.43
N SER A 5 -3.91 -27.21 -11.41
CA SER A 5 -3.49 -28.51 -11.91
C SER A 5 -2.18 -28.35 -12.68
N MET A 6 -1.26 -29.31 -12.52
CA MET A 6 -0.03 -29.34 -13.32
C MET A 6 -0.31 -29.29 -14.83
N ARG A 7 -1.46 -29.84 -15.25
CA ARG A 7 -1.96 -29.77 -16.62
C ARG A 7 -2.22 -28.34 -17.10
N GLN A 8 -2.82 -27.49 -16.28
CA GLN A 8 -3.05 -26.08 -16.62
C GLN A 8 -1.72 -25.33 -16.79
N LEU A 9 -0.73 -25.57 -15.91
CA LEU A 9 0.61 -24.97 -16.05
C LEU A 9 1.31 -25.44 -17.32
N LEU A 10 1.12 -26.71 -17.70
CA LEU A 10 1.66 -27.28 -18.92
C LEU A 10 1.02 -26.64 -20.17
N GLU A 11 -0.31 -26.55 -20.21
CA GLU A 11 -1.08 -25.96 -21.33
C GLU A 11 -0.83 -24.45 -21.48
N ALA A 12 -0.59 -23.74 -20.38
CA ALA A 12 -0.23 -22.32 -20.38
C ALA A 12 1.23 -22.07 -20.82
N GLY A 13 2.09 -23.10 -20.88
CA GLY A 13 3.47 -23.00 -21.31
C GLY A 13 4.43 -22.49 -20.22
N VAL A 14 4.11 -22.69 -18.94
CA VAL A 14 4.90 -22.23 -17.78
C VAL A 14 6.25 -22.96 -17.68
N HIS A 15 6.33 -24.19 -18.20
CA HIS A 15 7.49 -25.07 -18.11
C HIS A 15 8.64 -24.71 -19.08
N PHE A 16 8.42 -23.83 -20.04
CA PHE A 16 9.47 -23.42 -20.96
C PHE A 16 10.35 -22.36 -20.31
N GLY A 17 11.66 -22.59 -20.26
CA GLY A 17 12.65 -21.59 -19.89
C GLY A 17 13.31 -20.94 -21.11
N HIS A 18 14.43 -20.27 -20.88
CA HIS A 18 15.25 -19.68 -21.94
C HIS A 18 16.21 -20.69 -22.60
N GLN A 19 16.94 -20.20 -23.60
CA GLN A 19 17.99 -20.94 -24.28
C GLN A 19 19.14 -21.30 -23.33
N THR A 20 19.80 -22.44 -23.57
CA THR A 20 20.92 -22.95 -22.74
C THR A 20 22.11 -22.02 -22.60
N ARG A 21 22.26 -21.04 -23.49
CA ARG A 21 23.30 -20.00 -23.40
C ARG A 21 22.98 -18.88 -22.42
N ARG A 22 21.71 -18.70 -22.06
CA ARG A 22 21.19 -17.58 -21.26
C ARG A 22 20.57 -18.10 -19.97
N TRP A 23 21.37 -18.78 -19.16
CA TRP A 23 20.93 -19.33 -17.88
C TRP A 23 21.86 -18.91 -16.74
N ASN A 24 21.30 -18.88 -15.53
CA ASN A 24 22.01 -18.65 -14.29
C ASN A 24 22.30 -20.00 -13.61
N PRO A 25 23.57 -20.32 -13.29
CA PRO A 25 23.92 -21.58 -12.62
C PRO A 25 23.14 -21.86 -11.33
N LYS A 26 22.72 -20.83 -10.60
CA LYS A 26 21.92 -20.96 -9.38
C LYS A 26 20.49 -21.46 -9.64
N MET A 27 19.98 -21.33 -10.86
CA MET A 27 18.68 -21.88 -11.26
C MET A 27 18.72 -23.38 -11.56
N ARG A 28 19.90 -24.02 -11.53
CA ARG A 28 20.07 -25.47 -11.77
C ARG A 28 19.07 -26.35 -11.00
N PRO A 29 18.76 -26.12 -9.71
CA PRO A 29 17.83 -26.97 -8.97
C PRO A 29 16.39 -26.92 -9.52
N PHE A 30 16.01 -25.84 -10.20
CA PHE A 30 14.67 -25.64 -10.77
C PHE A 30 14.54 -26.13 -12.22
N ILE A 31 15.65 -26.48 -12.86
CA ILE A 31 15.69 -26.95 -14.25
C ILE A 31 15.62 -28.48 -14.24
N PHE A 32 14.61 -29.03 -14.90
CA PHE A 32 14.39 -30.46 -15.03
C PHE A 32 15.26 -31.09 -16.13
N ALA A 33 15.23 -30.51 -17.33
CA ALA A 33 15.95 -31.03 -18.49
C ALA A 33 16.24 -29.93 -19.51
N GLU A 34 17.04 -30.22 -20.54
CA GLU A 34 17.09 -29.41 -21.76
C GLU A 34 16.55 -30.21 -22.95
N ARG A 35 15.82 -29.55 -23.85
CA ARG A 35 15.35 -30.14 -25.10
C ARG A 35 15.43 -29.11 -26.20
N ASN A 36 16.04 -29.46 -27.33
CA ASN A 36 16.21 -28.57 -28.48
C ASN A 36 16.88 -27.22 -28.12
N GLY A 37 17.80 -27.22 -27.15
CA GLY A 37 18.50 -26.02 -26.70
C GLY A 37 17.68 -25.07 -25.82
N ILE A 38 16.51 -25.49 -25.34
CA ILE A 38 15.65 -24.76 -24.40
C ILE A 38 15.62 -25.53 -23.07
N HIS A 39 15.78 -24.83 -21.95
CA HIS A 39 15.62 -25.43 -20.63
C HIS A 39 14.14 -25.67 -20.30
N ILE A 40 13.87 -26.78 -19.64
CA ILE A 40 12.55 -27.16 -19.13
C ILE A 40 12.57 -27.00 -17.62
N ILE A 41 11.64 -26.20 -17.10
CA ILE A 41 11.48 -25.93 -15.66
C ILE A 41 10.69 -27.07 -15.02
N ASP A 42 11.07 -27.47 -13.81
CA ASP A 42 10.38 -28.48 -13.03
C ASP A 42 9.04 -27.95 -12.47
N LEU A 43 7.93 -28.35 -13.10
CA LEU A 43 6.59 -27.96 -12.69
C LEU A 43 6.21 -28.47 -11.30
N ALA A 44 6.77 -29.59 -10.82
CA ALA A 44 6.46 -30.08 -9.48
C ALA A 44 6.97 -29.13 -8.40
N GLN A 45 8.12 -28.51 -8.63
CA GLN A 45 8.65 -27.45 -7.78
C GLN A 45 7.87 -26.15 -7.95
N THR A 46 7.44 -25.82 -9.18
CA THR A 46 6.59 -24.66 -9.44
C THR A 46 5.30 -24.71 -8.63
N VAL A 47 4.58 -25.83 -8.64
CA VAL A 47 3.32 -25.98 -7.89
C VAL A 47 3.52 -25.70 -6.40
N LYS A 48 4.49 -26.37 -5.76
CA LYS A 48 4.75 -26.20 -4.32
C LYS A 48 5.11 -24.77 -3.93
N ARG A 49 5.93 -24.13 -4.75
CA ARG A 49 6.38 -22.75 -4.50
C ARG A 49 5.30 -21.72 -4.82
N LEU A 50 4.49 -21.98 -5.83
CA LEU A 50 3.32 -21.19 -6.16
C LEU A 50 2.33 -21.21 -5.00
N ASP A 51 2.02 -22.38 -4.44
CA ASP A 51 1.14 -22.50 -3.27
C ASP A 51 1.67 -21.66 -2.09
N THR A 52 2.96 -21.80 -1.78
CA THR A 52 3.61 -21.02 -0.71
C THR A 52 3.52 -19.51 -0.97
N ALA A 53 3.72 -19.08 -2.21
CA ALA A 53 3.63 -17.67 -2.59
C ALA A 53 2.19 -17.16 -2.51
N LEU A 54 1.19 -17.93 -2.95
CA LEU A 54 -0.22 -17.56 -2.89
C LEU A 54 -0.73 -17.45 -1.44
N ASP A 55 -0.28 -18.35 -0.56
CA ASP A 55 -0.61 -18.27 0.87
C ASP A 55 -0.03 -17.00 1.51
N PHE A 56 1.23 -16.66 1.19
CA PHE A 56 1.86 -15.42 1.65
C PHE A 56 1.15 -14.15 1.13
N VAL A 57 0.70 -14.16 -0.13
CA VAL A 57 -0.11 -13.09 -0.73
C VAL A 57 -1.41 -12.92 0.05
N ARG A 58 -2.14 -14.01 0.29
CA ARG A 58 -3.40 -13.98 1.03
C ARG A 58 -3.20 -13.42 2.44
N GLU A 59 -2.21 -13.90 3.18
CA GLU A 59 -1.90 -13.43 4.54
C GLU A 59 -1.53 -11.94 4.56
N THR A 60 -0.76 -11.48 3.58
CA THR A 60 -0.36 -10.07 3.47
C THR A 60 -1.56 -9.15 3.21
N VAL A 61 -2.48 -9.55 2.33
CA VAL A 61 -3.69 -8.77 2.09
C VAL A 61 -4.69 -8.88 3.25
N ALA A 62 -4.77 -10.03 3.91
CA ALA A 62 -5.60 -10.22 5.11
C ALA A 62 -5.15 -9.32 6.27
N ARG A 63 -3.84 -9.09 6.43
CA ARG A 63 -3.27 -8.09 7.35
C ARG A 63 -3.59 -6.65 6.95
N GLY A 64 -3.97 -6.44 5.70
CA GLY A 64 -4.41 -5.17 5.16
C GLY A 64 -3.38 -4.40 4.36
N ASP A 65 -2.26 -5.05 4.03
CA ASP A 65 -1.23 -4.52 3.15
C ASP A 65 -1.57 -4.71 1.68
N SER A 66 -1.15 -3.76 0.84
CA SER A 66 -1.33 -3.86 -0.60
C SER A 66 -0.16 -4.59 -1.27
N ILE A 67 -0.46 -5.32 -2.35
CA ILE A 67 0.55 -5.97 -3.18
C ILE A 67 0.76 -5.15 -4.44
N LEU A 68 2.02 -4.81 -4.74
CA LEU A 68 2.35 -4.06 -5.95
C LEU A 68 2.74 -5.01 -7.07
N PHE A 69 1.96 -5.01 -8.15
CA PHE A 69 2.25 -5.82 -9.35
C PHE A 69 3.20 -5.06 -10.27
N VAL A 70 4.31 -5.68 -10.69
CA VAL A 70 5.34 -5.04 -11.52
C VAL A 70 5.69 -5.92 -12.71
N GLY A 71 5.68 -5.33 -13.90
CA GLY A 71 6.25 -5.96 -15.09
C GLY A 71 6.13 -5.05 -16.31
N THR A 72 7.27 -4.61 -16.83
CA THR A 72 7.33 -3.68 -17.98
C THR A 72 7.45 -4.40 -19.33
N LYS A 73 7.60 -5.72 -19.31
CA LYS A 73 7.73 -6.56 -20.50
C LYS A 73 6.45 -6.49 -21.32
N LYS A 74 6.57 -6.43 -22.66
CA LYS A 74 5.40 -6.26 -23.56
C LYS A 74 4.31 -7.30 -23.29
N GLN A 75 4.73 -8.53 -23.02
CA GLN A 75 3.87 -9.67 -22.73
C GLN A 75 3.18 -9.59 -21.36
N SER A 76 3.75 -8.85 -20.40
CA SER A 76 3.20 -8.69 -19.05
C SER A 76 2.34 -7.44 -18.88
N GLN A 77 2.44 -6.44 -19.76
CA GLN A 77 1.82 -5.14 -19.52
C GLN A 77 0.29 -5.21 -19.39
N GLU A 78 -0.36 -5.93 -20.31
CA GLU A 78 -1.82 -6.09 -20.35
C GLU A 78 -2.29 -7.02 -19.22
N PRO A 79 -1.76 -8.25 -19.05
CA PRO A 79 -2.16 -9.13 -17.95
C PRO A 79 -2.04 -8.50 -16.56
N ILE A 80 -0.94 -7.78 -16.29
CA ILE A 80 -0.75 -7.11 -15.01
C ILE A 80 -1.82 -6.04 -14.79
N SER A 81 -2.08 -5.20 -15.80
CA SER A 81 -3.04 -4.11 -15.64
C SER A 81 -4.47 -4.61 -15.46
N GLU A 82 -4.88 -5.64 -16.19
CA GLU A 82 -6.22 -6.22 -16.11
C GLU A 82 -6.45 -6.88 -14.76
N GLU A 83 -5.54 -7.77 -14.35
CA GLU A 83 -5.69 -8.57 -13.14
C GLU A 83 -5.50 -7.74 -11.86
N ALA A 84 -4.56 -6.80 -11.86
CA ALA A 84 -4.39 -5.90 -10.71
C ALA A 84 -5.56 -4.94 -10.55
N THR A 85 -6.14 -4.45 -11.66
CA THR A 85 -7.36 -3.62 -11.61
C THR A 85 -8.53 -4.43 -11.08
N ARG A 86 -8.67 -5.69 -11.50
CA ARG A 86 -9.68 -6.63 -11.01
C ARG A 86 -9.56 -6.88 -9.49
N ALA A 87 -8.34 -7.00 -8.98
CA ALA A 87 -8.06 -7.18 -7.55
C ALA A 87 -7.98 -5.88 -6.75
N GLU A 88 -8.20 -4.72 -7.38
CA GLU A 88 -8.04 -3.38 -6.80
C GLU A 88 -6.65 -3.09 -6.21
N MET A 89 -5.62 -3.77 -6.70
CA MET A 89 -4.25 -3.66 -6.25
C MET A 89 -3.44 -2.69 -7.11
N PRO A 90 -2.43 -2.00 -6.56
CA PRO A 90 -1.58 -1.12 -7.34
C PRO A 90 -0.69 -1.89 -8.32
N TYR A 91 -0.38 -1.29 -9.47
CA TYR A 91 0.46 -1.90 -10.49
C TYR A 91 1.36 -0.93 -11.24
N VAL A 92 2.43 -1.47 -11.85
CA VAL A 92 3.35 -0.78 -12.76
C VAL A 92 3.59 -1.66 -13.97
N ASN A 93 3.01 -1.26 -15.12
CA ASN A 93 3.08 -2.03 -16.36
C ASN A 93 3.93 -1.38 -17.47
N GLN A 94 4.30 -0.10 -17.32
CA GLN A 94 5.01 0.64 -18.38
C GLN A 94 6.51 0.74 -18.14
N ARG A 95 6.93 1.52 -17.15
CA ARG A 95 8.34 1.70 -16.82
C ARG A 95 8.50 1.95 -15.33
N TRP A 96 9.40 1.20 -14.70
CA TRP A 96 9.85 1.51 -13.35
C TRP A 96 10.77 2.74 -13.36
N LEU A 97 10.40 3.78 -12.60
CA LEU A 97 11.28 4.92 -12.37
C LEU A 97 12.12 4.62 -11.13
N GLY A 98 13.43 4.84 -11.22
CA GLY A 98 14.29 4.71 -10.03
C GLY A 98 13.84 5.69 -8.94
N GLY A 99 13.72 5.18 -7.72
CA GLY A 99 13.19 5.93 -6.59
C GLY A 99 11.68 5.82 -6.41
N MET A 100 11.00 4.89 -7.10
CA MET A 100 9.56 4.71 -7.00
C MET A 100 9.11 4.39 -5.57
N MET A 101 9.88 3.57 -4.84
CA MET A 101 9.59 3.22 -3.45
C MET A 101 10.54 3.94 -2.49
N THR A 102 11.83 4.01 -2.83
CA THR A 102 12.84 4.63 -1.95
C THR A 102 12.68 6.15 -1.81
N ASN A 103 12.11 6.83 -2.81
CA ASN A 103 11.75 8.25 -2.76
C ASN A 103 10.23 8.46 -2.93
N PHE A 104 9.45 7.72 -2.15
CA PHE A 104 7.99 7.73 -2.26
C PHE A 104 7.35 9.10 -2.07
N ILE A 105 7.95 9.98 -1.25
CA ILE A 105 7.47 11.35 -1.04
C ILE A 105 7.43 12.14 -2.36
N THR A 106 8.46 12.02 -3.20
CA THR A 106 8.53 12.71 -4.49
C THR A 106 7.53 12.11 -5.48
N ILE A 107 7.36 10.79 -5.48
CA ILE A 107 6.39 10.09 -6.33
C ILE A 107 4.96 10.48 -5.95
N ARG A 108 4.65 10.59 -4.66
CA ARG A 108 3.35 11.10 -4.18
C ARG A 108 3.08 12.52 -4.66
N LYS A 109 4.07 13.42 -4.64
CA LYS A 109 3.91 14.77 -5.21
C LYS A 109 3.59 14.73 -6.71
N ARG A 110 4.21 13.80 -7.46
CA ARG A 110 3.91 13.61 -8.89
C ARG A 110 2.53 13.02 -9.14
N LEU A 111 2.05 12.11 -8.28
CA LEU A 111 0.68 11.60 -8.31
C LEU A 111 -0.32 12.72 -8.01
N ALA A 112 -0.08 13.54 -6.99
CA ALA A 112 -0.93 14.68 -6.67
C ALA A 112 -0.98 15.70 -7.83
N LEU A 113 0.15 15.94 -8.50
CA LEU A 113 0.20 16.78 -9.71
C LEU A 113 -0.66 16.19 -10.84
N MET A 114 -0.60 14.87 -11.06
CA MET A 114 -1.43 14.19 -12.05
C MET A 114 -2.92 14.39 -11.77
N GLU A 115 -3.35 14.18 -10.52
CA GLU A 115 -4.75 14.39 -10.13
C GLU A 115 -5.20 15.85 -10.26
N GLN A 116 -4.30 16.81 -9.97
CA GLN A 116 -4.56 18.23 -10.18
C GLN A 116 -4.74 18.58 -11.67
N LEU A 117 -3.93 17.99 -12.55
CA LEU A 117 -4.05 18.21 -14.00
C LEU A 117 -5.36 17.64 -14.54
N GLU A 118 -5.75 16.44 -14.10
CA GLU A 118 -7.04 15.84 -14.45
C GLU A 118 -8.22 16.70 -13.97
N ALA A 119 -8.17 17.21 -12.74
CA ALA A 119 -9.22 18.08 -12.19
C ALA A 119 -9.34 19.41 -12.98
N ARG A 120 -8.21 20.04 -13.34
CA ARG A 120 -8.20 21.25 -14.17
C ARG A 120 -8.74 20.99 -15.57
N GLN A 121 -8.42 19.84 -16.17
CA GLN A 121 -8.95 19.46 -17.46
C GLN A 121 -10.48 19.25 -17.38
N ALA A 122 -10.97 18.57 -16.35
CA ALA A 122 -12.40 18.35 -16.13
C ALA A 122 -13.17 19.67 -15.88
N ASN A 123 -12.54 20.66 -15.27
CA ASN A 123 -13.12 21.99 -15.05
C ASN A 123 -13.13 22.88 -16.31
N GLY A 124 -12.58 22.42 -17.44
CA GLY A 124 -12.52 23.16 -18.70
C GLY A 124 -11.44 24.25 -18.74
N ASP A 125 -10.48 24.25 -17.80
CA ASP A 125 -9.41 25.26 -17.75
C ASP A 125 -8.54 25.23 -19.02
N PHE A 126 -8.34 24.05 -19.60
CA PHE A 126 -7.47 23.84 -20.76
C PHE A 126 -8.02 24.52 -22.02
N GLU A 127 -9.35 24.70 -22.12
CA GLU A 127 -10.00 25.37 -23.23
C GLU A 127 -9.82 26.90 -23.19
N ARG A 128 -9.60 27.45 -21.99
CA ARG A 128 -9.38 28.88 -21.76
C ARG A 128 -7.92 29.30 -21.94
N MET A 129 -7.01 28.33 -22.05
CA MET A 129 -5.57 28.56 -22.21
C MET A 129 -5.16 28.62 -23.68
N ALA A 130 -3.94 29.12 -23.93
CA ALA A 130 -3.37 29.06 -25.27
C ALA A 130 -3.17 27.60 -25.71
N LYS A 131 -3.50 27.28 -26.98
CA LYS A 131 -3.40 25.91 -27.53
C LYS A 131 -2.04 25.23 -27.29
N LYS A 132 -0.95 26.01 -27.32
CA LYS A 132 0.41 25.50 -27.05
C LYS A 132 0.58 25.03 -25.60
N GLU A 133 0.05 25.80 -24.65
CA GLU A 133 0.13 25.47 -23.23
C GLU A 133 -0.80 24.30 -22.88
N ALA A 134 -2.01 24.31 -23.42
CA ALA A 134 -2.96 23.20 -23.28
C ALA A 134 -2.36 21.88 -23.82
N SER A 135 -1.70 21.90 -24.98
CA SER A 135 -1.01 20.73 -25.54
C SER A 135 0.09 20.22 -24.60
N ARG A 136 0.94 21.12 -24.09
CA ARG A 136 2.04 20.76 -23.18
C ARG A 136 1.53 20.11 -21.89
N LEU A 137 0.48 20.66 -21.29
CA LEU A 137 -0.13 20.10 -20.08
C LEU A 137 -0.81 18.75 -20.37
N THR A 138 -1.44 18.61 -21.54
CA THR A 138 -2.05 17.34 -21.97
C THR A 138 -1.01 16.24 -22.17
N GLU A 139 0.14 16.57 -22.78
CA GLU A 139 1.27 15.65 -22.93
C GLU A 139 1.86 15.24 -21.57
N GLU A 140 2.03 16.20 -20.65
CA GLU A 140 2.51 15.92 -19.30
C GLU A 140 1.55 15.01 -18.53
N MET A 141 0.25 15.31 -18.58
CA MET A 141 -0.79 14.48 -17.96
C MET A 141 -0.79 13.07 -18.55
N THR A 142 -0.77 12.93 -19.88
CA THR A 142 -0.74 11.62 -20.56
C THR A 142 0.49 10.80 -20.15
N LYS A 143 1.66 11.46 -20.03
CA LYS A 143 2.90 10.83 -19.60
C LYS A 143 2.83 10.36 -18.14
N LEU A 144 2.27 11.19 -17.26
CA LEU A 144 2.07 10.85 -15.85
C LEU A 144 1.08 9.68 -15.70
N GLN A 145 -0.07 9.74 -16.37
CA GLN A 145 -1.09 8.68 -16.34
C GLN A 145 -0.54 7.36 -16.85
N ARG A 146 0.23 7.38 -17.95
CA ARG A 146 0.88 6.18 -18.49
C ARG A 146 1.89 5.57 -17.51
N THR A 147 2.62 6.38 -16.74
CA THR A 147 3.72 5.87 -15.90
C THR A 147 3.29 5.54 -14.47
N LEU A 148 2.42 6.38 -13.89
CA LEU A 148 2.04 6.35 -12.47
C LEU A 148 0.57 5.98 -12.25
N GLY A 149 -0.25 5.84 -13.29
CA GLY A 149 -1.69 5.62 -13.17
C GLY A 149 -2.05 4.39 -12.31
N GLY A 150 -1.29 3.30 -12.43
CA GLY A 150 -1.51 2.09 -11.64
C GLY A 150 -1.14 2.22 -10.15
N MET A 151 -0.40 3.26 -9.75
CA MET A 151 -0.09 3.55 -8.34
C MET A 151 -0.99 4.62 -7.72
N ARG A 152 -2.03 5.08 -8.44
CA ARG A 152 -2.92 6.16 -7.98
C ARG A 152 -3.55 5.89 -6.62
N ARG A 153 -3.97 4.64 -6.38
CA ARG A 153 -4.65 4.23 -5.13
C ARG A 153 -3.68 4.02 -3.96
N MET A 154 -2.37 4.15 -4.18
CA MET A 154 -1.35 3.80 -3.19
C MET A 154 -1.09 4.97 -2.22
N LYS A 155 -1.58 4.83 -0.97
CA LYS A 155 -1.38 5.83 0.10
C LYS A 155 -0.09 5.62 0.90
N ARG A 156 0.32 4.37 1.05
CA ARG A 156 1.50 3.91 1.80
C ARG A 156 2.30 2.92 0.95
N LEU A 157 3.52 2.58 1.38
CA LEU A 157 4.33 1.57 0.73
C LEU A 157 3.61 0.20 0.72
N PRO A 158 3.81 -0.62 -0.32
CA PRO A 158 3.21 -1.94 -0.40
C PRO A 158 3.84 -2.87 0.63
N GLY A 159 3.07 -3.86 1.11
CA GLY A 159 3.60 -4.88 2.03
C GLY A 159 4.32 -6.03 1.31
N ALA A 160 4.07 -6.21 0.02
CA ALA A 160 4.81 -7.15 -0.82
C ALA A 160 4.88 -6.67 -2.27
N LEU A 161 5.92 -7.11 -2.97
CA LEU A 161 6.13 -6.84 -4.39
C LEU A 161 5.94 -8.13 -5.18
N PHE A 162 5.09 -8.12 -6.20
CA PHE A 162 4.97 -9.20 -7.18
C PHE A 162 5.61 -8.78 -8.50
N VAL A 163 6.72 -9.42 -8.89
CA VAL A 163 7.54 -9.02 -10.05
C VAL A 163 7.54 -10.09 -11.13
N ILE A 164 7.28 -9.67 -12.36
CA ILE A 164 7.47 -10.49 -13.56
C ILE A 164 8.78 -10.08 -14.24
N ASP A 165 9.62 -11.07 -14.54
CA ASP A 165 11.00 -10.87 -15.05
C ASP A 165 11.87 -9.96 -14.14
N PRO A 166 12.33 -10.47 -12.98
CA PRO A 166 13.23 -9.76 -12.07
C PRO A 166 14.54 -9.30 -12.72
N HIS A 167 15.00 -10.00 -13.77
CA HIS A 167 16.22 -9.63 -14.48
C HIS A 167 16.02 -8.28 -15.19
N ARG A 168 14.85 -8.08 -15.81
CA ARG A 168 14.47 -6.80 -16.42
C ARG A 168 14.09 -5.74 -15.38
N GLU A 169 13.43 -6.14 -14.31
CA GLU A 169 12.97 -5.25 -13.22
C GLU A 169 13.95 -5.14 -12.05
N ARG A 170 15.25 -5.24 -12.31
CA ARG A 170 16.30 -5.23 -11.28
C ARG A 170 16.23 -4.02 -10.34
N ILE A 171 15.82 -2.86 -10.86
CA ILE A 171 15.70 -1.63 -10.06
C ILE A 171 14.60 -1.80 -9.00
N ALA A 172 13.44 -2.35 -9.38
CA ALA A 172 12.33 -2.57 -8.47
C ALA A 172 12.71 -3.56 -7.35
N VAL A 173 13.36 -4.67 -7.71
CA VAL A 173 13.84 -5.69 -6.75
C VAL A 173 14.90 -5.11 -5.81
N THR A 174 15.82 -4.30 -6.34
CA THR A 174 16.87 -3.65 -5.52
C THR A 174 16.26 -2.64 -4.54
N GLU A 175 15.26 -1.86 -4.97
CA GLU A 175 14.56 -0.94 -4.09
C GLU A 175 13.75 -1.67 -3.01
N ALA A 176 13.07 -2.77 -3.37
CA ALA A 176 12.30 -3.58 -2.42
C ALA A 176 13.21 -4.14 -1.32
N ARG A 177 14.34 -4.72 -1.72
CA ARG A 177 15.33 -5.27 -0.79
C ARG A 177 15.91 -4.22 0.16
N LYS A 178 16.16 -3.00 -0.33
CA LYS A 178 16.65 -1.90 0.51
C LYS A 178 15.63 -1.44 1.55
N LEU A 179 14.35 -1.60 1.26
CA LEU A 179 13.24 -1.24 2.14
C LEU A 179 12.71 -2.44 2.93
N GLU A 180 13.37 -3.60 2.82
CA GLU A 180 12.97 -4.85 3.46
C GLU A 180 11.54 -5.28 3.09
N ILE A 181 11.08 -4.90 1.90
CA ILE A 181 9.79 -5.33 1.35
C ILE A 181 9.98 -6.71 0.72
N PRO A 182 9.21 -7.74 1.14
CA PRO A 182 9.32 -9.09 0.60
C PRO A 182 8.96 -9.12 -0.89
N VAL A 183 9.77 -9.85 -1.65
CA VAL A 183 9.66 -9.94 -3.11
C VAL A 183 9.23 -11.34 -3.53
N ILE A 184 8.06 -11.39 -4.16
CA ILE A 184 7.54 -12.56 -4.87
C ILE A 184 7.84 -12.34 -6.34
N GLY A 185 8.43 -13.32 -7.03
CA GLY A 185 8.77 -13.13 -8.43
C GLY A 185 8.77 -14.40 -9.27
N THR A 186 8.47 -14.21 -10.56
CA THR A 186 8.62 -15.28 -11.55
C THR A 186 10.11 -15.47 -11.83
N GLY A 187 10.61 -16.68 -11.60
CA GLY A 187 12.00 -17.04 -11.90
C GLY A 187 12.07 -17.89 -13.16
N ASP A 188 12.47 -17.28 -14.28
CA ASP A 188 12.96 -18.05 -15.42
C ASP A 188 14.45 -18.39 -15.18
N THR A 189 14.98 -19.27 -16.01
CA THR A 189 16.35 -19.80 -16.01
C THR A 189 17.47 -18.77 -16.00
N ASN A 190 17.25 -17.52 -16.42
CA ASN A 190 18.23 -16.43 -16.37
C ASN A 190 18.24 -15.64 -15.05
N VAL A 191 17.23 -15.82 -14.20
CA VAL A 191 17.07 -15.06 -12.95
C VAL A 191 17.99 -15.60 -11.85
N ASN A 192 18.41 -14.73 -10.93
CA ASN A 192 19.11 -15.14 -9.72
C ASN A 192 18.09 -15.44 -8.61
N PRO A 193 17.95 -16.69 -8.13
CA PRO A 193 16.94 -17.03 -7.14
C PRO A 193 17.15 -16.34 -5.79
N ASP A 194 18.40 -15.98 -5.45
CA ASP A 194 18.73 -15.30 -4.19
C ASP A 194 18.23 -13.84 -4.15
N GLU A 195 17.73 -13.32 -5.27
CA GLU A 195 17.15 -11.97 -5.34
C GLU A 195 15.69 -11.92 -4.87
N LEU A 196 15.04 -13.08 -4.74
CA LEU A 196 13.62 -13.23 -4.42
C LEU A 196 13.44 -13.99 -3.11
N ASP A 197 12.49 -13.55 -2.29
CA ASP A 197 12.11 -14.27 -1.07
C ASP A 197 11.19 -15.44 -1.41
N TYR A 198 10.25 -15.21 -2.33
CA TYR A 198 9.32 -16.21 -2.84
C TYR A 198 9.47 -16.35 -4.36
N ILE A 199 10.33 -17.29 -4.78
CA ILE A 199 10.52 -17.61 -6.19
C ILE A 199 9.44 -18.57 -6.70
N ILE A 200 8.82 -18.21 -7.82
CA ILE A 200 7.91 -19.08 -8.59
C ILE A 200 8.63 -19.45 -9.89
N PRO A 201 9.21 -20.66 -10.02
CA PRO A 201 9.88 -21.08 -11.25
C PRO A 201 8.89 -21.13 -12.41
N ALA A 202 9.01 -20.22 -13.37
CA ALA A 202 8.02 -20.03 -14.42
C ALA A 202 8.57 -19.26 -15.62
N ASN A 203 8.00 -19.55 -16.79
CA ASN A 203 8.20 -18.79 -18.02
C ASN A 203 7.65 -17.36 -17.90
N ASP A 204 8.48 -16.36 -18.23
CA ASP A 204 8.11 -14.94 -18.26
C ASP A 204 7.92 -14.37 -19.68
N ASP A 205 8.08 -15.19 -20.74
CA ASP A 205 7.89 -14.80 -22.14
C ASP A 205 6.50 -15.13 -22.67
N ALA A 206 5.87 -16.19 -22.14
CA ALA A 206 4.55 -16.63 -22.60
C ALA A 206 3.43 -15.80 -21.96
N ILE A 207 2.67 -15.07 -22.79
CA ILE A 207 1.52 -14.27 -22.33
C ILE A 207 0.51 -15.12 -21.54
N ARG A 208 0.26 -16.37 -21.97
CA ARG A 208 -0.67 -17.29 -21.29
C ARG A 208 -0.17 -17.68 -19.90
N ALA A 209 1.13 -17.96 -19.75
CA ALA A 209 1.75 -18.26 -18.46
C ALA A 209 1.67 -17.07 -17.52
N ILE A 210 2.06 -15.88 -18.00
CA ILE A 210 2.00 -14.64 -17.24
C ILE A 210 0.57 -14.33 -16.78
N ARG A 211 -0.42 -14.42 -17.68
CA ARG A 211 -1.83 -14.18 -17.37
C ARG A 211 -2.36 -15.16 -16.33
N LEU A 212 -2.04 -16.45 -16.44
CA LEU A 212 -2.41 -17.44 -15.44
C LEU A 212 -1.82 -17.12 -14.06
N LEU A 213 -0.54 -16.76 -13.99
CA LEU A 213 0.10 -16.41 -12.71
C LEU A 213 -0.50 -15.12 -12.12
N CYS A 214 -0.70 -14.09 -12.94
CA CYS A 214 -1.34 -12.84 -12.50
C CYS A 214 -2.76 -13.09 -11.98
N SER A 215 -3.54 -13.93 -12.67
CA SER A 215 -4.93 -14.21 -12.28
C SER A 215 -5.00 -14.95 -10.94
N LEU A 216 -4.07 -15.88 -10.69
CA LEU A 216 -4.00 -16.62 -9.43
C LEU A 216 -3.58 -15.73 -8.26
N VAL A 217 -2.58 -14.87 -8.46
CA VAL A 217 -2.16 -13.91 -7.43
C VAL A 217 -3.26 -12.88 -7.15
N ALA A 218 -3.95 -12.40 -8.19
CA ALA A 218 -5.10 -11.53 -8.06
C ALA A 218 -6.25 -12.19 -7.29
N GLU A 219 -6.56 -13.47 -7.58
CA GLU A 219 -7.58 -14.22 -6.86
C GLU A 219 -7.22 -14.43 -5.38
N ALA A 220 -5.97 -14.75 -5.07
CA ALA A 220 -5.48 -14.85 -3.69
C ALA A 220 -5.53 -13.51 -2.95
N ALA A 221 -5.26 -12.39 -3.65
CA ALA A 221 -5.41 -11.05 -3.08
C ALA A 221 -6.88 -10.70 -2.80
N ILE A 222 -7.80 -11.05 -3.68
CA ILE A 222 -9.24 -10.88 -3.49
C ILE A 222 -9.73 -11.72 -2.30
N GLU A 223 -9.32 -12.99 -2.22
CA GLU A 223 -9.64 -13.89 -1.10
C GLU A 223 -9.15 -13.30 0.24
N GLY A 224 -7.91 -12.83 0.31
CA GLY A 224 -7.36 -12.18 1.51
C GLY A 224 -8.11 -10.89 1.89
N SER A 225 -8.60 -10.13 0.90
CA SER A 225 -9.42 -8.93 1.15
C SER A 225 -10.81 -9.28 1.72
N HIS A 226 -11.42 -10.36 1.22
CA HIS A 226 -12.68 -10.88 1.76
C HIS A 226 -12.51 -11.40 3.19
N GLU A 227 -11.42 -12.12 3.48
CA GLU A 227 -11.09 -12.60 4.83
C GLU A 227 -10.89 -11.45 5.82
N ARG A 228 -10.24 -10.36 5.37
CA ARG A 228 -10.11 -9.16 6.19
C ARG A 228 -11.46 -8.53 6.48
N SER A 229 -12.31 -8.42 5.45
CA SER A 229 -13.63 -7.80 5.57
C SER A 229 -14.54 -8.60 6.52
N SER A 230 -14.52 -9.92 6.43
CA SER A 230 -15.29 -10.79 7.35
C SER A 230 -14.76 -10.74 8.78
N ARG A 231 -13.43 -10.69 8.98
CA ARG A 231 -12.83 -10.54 10.31
C ARG A 231 -13.19 -9.20 10.95
N ASN A 232 -13.18 -8.11 10.18
CA ASN A 232 -13.59 -6.80 10.69
C ASN A 232 -15.07 -6.77 11.07
N GLN A 233 -15.96 -7.37 10.25
CA GLN A 233 -17.39 -7.46 10.57
C GLN A 233 -17.66 -8.31 11.83
N GLN A 234 -16.89 -9.38 12.02
CA GLN A 234 -16.99 -10.19 13.24
C GLN A 234 -16.48 -9.42 14.47
N ALA A 235 -15.38 -8.68 14.35
CA ALA A 235 -14.88 -7.85 15.44
C ALA A 235 -15.91 -6.77 15.83
N GLU A 236 -16.53 -6.10 14.84
CA GLU A 236 -17.59 -5.10 15.07
C GLU A 236 -18.83 -5.73 15.73
N GLN A 237 -19.21 -6.95 15.37
CA GLN A 237 -20.32 -7.67 16.01
C GLN A 237 -20.00 -8.12 17.44
N VAL A 238 -18.75 -8.51 17.72
CA VAL A 238 -18.32 -8.87 19.07
C VAL A 238 -18.23 -7.62 19.95
N ASP A 239 -17.72 -6.51 19.44
CA ASP A 239 -17.70 -5.23 20.15
C ASP A 239 -19.13 -4.72 20.42
N ALA A 240 -20.05 -4.85 19.46
CA ALA A 240 -21.46 -4.51 19.65
C ALA A 240 -22.15 -5.42 20.69
N ALA A 241 -21.92 -6.75 20.63
CA ALA A 241 -22.48 -7.69 21.60
C ALA A 241 -21.87 -7.50 23.01
N THR A 242 -20.59 -7.12 23.10
CA THR A 242 -19.94 -6.81 24.38
C THR A 242 -20.47 -5.50 24.96
N ALA A 243 -20.77 -4.50 24.11
CA ALA A 243 -21.40 -3.25 24.53
C ALA A 243 -22.86 -3.48 24.99
N GLU A 244 -23.63 -4.32 24.29
CA GLU A 244 -24.98 -4.71 24.70
C GLU A 244 -24.97 -5.51 26.02
N GLN A 245 -24.03 -6.44 26.20
CA GLN A 245 -23.87 -7.17 27.47
C GLN A 245 -23.39 -6.26 28.61
N ALA A 246 -22.58 -5.23 28.34
CA ALA A 246 -22.18 -4.24 29.33
C ALA A 246 -23.37 -3.35 29.76
N ASP A 247 -24.26 -3.00 28.83
CA ASP A 247 -25.48 -2.22 29.11
C ASP A 247 -26.53 -3.07 29.86
N GLU A 248 -26.65 -4.35 29.52
CA GLU A 248 -27.54 -5.30 30.19
C GLU A 248 -27.06 -5.63 31.62
N THR A 249 -25.74 -5.79 31.82
CA THR A 249 -25.17 -5.99 33.16
C THR A 249 -25.20 -4.73 34.03
N ALA A 250 -24.98 -3.54 33.46
CA ALA A 250 -25.12 -2.28 34.18
C ALA A 250 -26.58 -2.00 34.59
N SER A 251 -27.55 -2.35 33.75
CA SER A 251 -28.97 -2.21 34.08
C SER A 251 -29.44 -3.24 35.13
N ASP A 252 -28.93 -4.48 35.08
CA ASP A 252 -29.19 -5.49 36.12
C ASP A 252 -28.55 -5.14 37.48
N GLU A 253 -27.33 -4.59 37.50
CA GLU A 253 -26.72 -4.07 38.73
C GLU A 253 -27.51 -2.89 39.33
N MET A 254 -28.02 -1.99 38.48
CA MET A 254 -28.84 -0.86 38.91
C MET A 254 -30.19 -1.33 39.49
N LEU A 255 -30.82 -2.34 38.86
CA LEU A 255 -32.04 -2.98 39.37
C LEU A 255 -31.81 -3.75 40.68
N ALA A 256 -30.66 -4.41 40.82
CA ALA A 256 -30.27 -5.10 42.05
C ALA A 256 -30.02 -4.12 43.22
N ALA A 257 -29.38 -2.98 42.96
CA ALA A 257 -29.18 -1.91 43.95
C ALA A 257 -30.51 -1.29 44.44
N LEU A 258 -31.46 -1.08 43.52
CA LEU A 258 -32.82 -0.62 43.86
C LEU A 258 -33.64 -1.67 44.64
N GLY A 259 -33.44 -2.96 44.37
CA GLY A 259 -34.10 -4.06 45.08
C GLY A 259 -33.54 -4.37 46.47
N ALA A 260 -32.26 -4.07 46.71
CA ALA A 260 -31.58 -4.27 47.99
C ALA A 260 -31.93 -3.21 49.06
N GLY A 261 -32.73 -2.19 48.72
CA GLY A 261 -33.16 -1.17 49.66
C GLY A 261 -32.02 -0.27 50.16
N GLU A 262 -30.96 -0.11 49.37
CA GLU A 262 -29.92 0.86 49.65
C GLU A 262 -30.47 2.25 49.33
N ALA A 263 -30.84 2.98 50.39
CA ALA A 263 -31.30 4.35 50.28
C ALA A 263 -30.18 5.17 49.63
N LEU A 264 -30.46 5.71 48.44
CA LEU A 264 -29.68 6.81 47.86
C LEU A 264 -29.75 7.99 48.83
N THR A 265 -28.85 8.02 49.81
CA THR A 265 -28.55 9.22 50.58
C THR A 265 -27.84 10.17 49.65
N PHE A 266 -28.64 11.01 49.00
CA PHE A 266 -28.19 12.25 48.40
C PHE A 266 -27.73 13.16 49.55
N GLU A 267 -26.45 13.09 49.90
CA GLU A 267 -25.82 14.17 50.65
C GLU A 267 -25.64 15.35 49.68
N PRO A 268 -26.27 16.51 49.93
CA PRO A 268 -25.96 17.70 49.15
C PRO A 268 -24.56 18.16 49.53
N GLU A 269 -23.63 18.16 48.58
CA GLU A 269 -22.37 18.88 48.74
C GLU A 269 -22.67 20.38 48.92
N PRO A 270 -22.06 21.05 49.91
CA PRO A 270 -22.19 22.49 50.07
C PRO A 270 -21.28 23.19 49.06
N ASP A 271 -21.90 24.02 48.22
CA ASP A 271 -21.37 25.23 47.60
C ASP A 271 -19.99 25.15 46.91
N GLU A 272 -20.00 24.87 45.61
CA GLU A 272 -19.06 25.52 44.66
C GLU A 272 -19.87 26.36 43.65
N GLU A 273 -20.44 27.46 44.15
CA GLU A 273 -20.69 28.65 43.34
C GLU A 273 -19.34 29.25 42.91
N ASP A 274 -18.70 28.64 41.93
CA ASP A 274 -17.73 29.29 41.06
C ASP A 274 -17.42 28.32 39.93
N LEU A 275 -17.97 28.58 38.74
CA LEU A 275 -17.43 28.21 37.41
C LEU A 275 -18.53 28.25 36.35
N LEU A 276 -19.13 29.42 36.07
CA LEU A 276 -19.54 29.81 34.72
C LEU A 276 -19.51 31.36 34.60
N PRO A 277 -19.30 31.92 33.39
CA PRO A 277 -18.25 32.91 33.14
C PRO A 277 -18.74 34.37 33.10
N GLY A 278 -17.90 35.31 33.57
CA GLY A 278 -17.83 36.69 33.03
C GLY A 278 -17.78 37.87 34.02
N GLY A 279 -16.56 38.36 34.32
CA GLY A 279 -16.15 39.77 34.63
C GLY A 279 -16.88 40.58 35.74
N PRO A 280 -16.45 41.82 36.07
CA PRO A 280 -15.21 42.55 35.79
C PRO A 280 -14.42 42.90 37.07
N ALA A 281 -13.10 43.02 36.98
CA ALA A 281 -12.26 43.48 38.09
C ALA A 281 -12.34 45.02 38.23
N ALA A 282 -12.89 45.50 39.35
CA ALA A 282 -12.85 46.90 39.76
C ALA A 282 -12.15 47.05 41.12
N ALA A 283 -10.99 47.71 41.06
CA ALA A 283 -10.49 48.75 41.96
C ALA A 283 -10.66 48.64 43.49
N THR A 284 -9.52 48.68 44.19
CA THR A 284 -9.30 49.28 45.54
C THR A 284 -7.79 49.58 45.63
N THR A 285 -7.30 50.82 45.43
CA THR A 285 -6.94 51.87 46.43
C THR A 285 -6.00 51.34 47.56
N ALA A 286 -4.90 51.98 48.00
CA ALA A 286 -4.33 53.31 47.80
C ALA A 286 -2.85 53.40 48.27
N ALA A 287 -2.19 54.51 47.85
CA ALA A 287 -1.16 55.32 48.54
C ALA A 287 0.30 54.77 48.66
N ALA A 288 1.40 55.52 48.49
CA ALA A 288 1.67 56.96 48.31
C ALA A 288 3.11 57.23 47.79
N GLY A 289 3.32 58.45 47.25
CA GLY A 289 4.61 59.19 47.15
C GLY A 289 5.47 58.92 45.89
N ALA A 290 5.49 59.79 44.86
CA ALA A 290 6.32 61.02 44.73
C ALA A 290 7.83 60.69 44.61
N THR A 291 8.63 61.09 43.62
CA THR A 291 8.68 62.16 42.59
C THR A 291 9.81 61.77 41.60
N ASP A 292 9.65 61.99 40.28
CA ASP A 292 10.41 62.93 39.41
C ASP A 292 11.94 62.65 39.36
N SER A 293 12.69 62.58 38.25
CA SER A 293 12.59 63.12 36.89
C SER A 293 13.79 62.57 36.07
N ASP A 294 13.85 62.88 34.77
CA ASP A 294 15.01 62.89 33.86
C ASP A 294 15.58 61.56 33.34
N ASP A 295 16.18 61.45 32.15
CA ASP A 295 16.30 62.28 30.93
C ASP A 295 17.11 61.42 29.94
N THR A 296 16.48 61.01 28.83
CA THR A 296 16.97 60.80 27.44
C THR A 296 18.34 60.06 27.21
N PRO A 297 18.86 59.86 25.97
CA PRO A 297 19.27 58.53 25.48
C PRO A 297 20.70 58.54 24.86
N ALA A 298 20.96 57.53 24.02
CA ALA A 298 22.02 57.46 22.99
C ALA A 298 23.39 56.92 23.42
N GLY A 299 23.95 56.07 22.54
CA GLY A 299 25.33 55.60 22.66
C GLY A 299 25.66 54.40 21.77
N VAL A 300 25.66 54.62 20.45
CA VAL A 300 26.39 53.80 19.48
C VAL A 300 27.89 53.86 19.82
N THR A 301 28.62 52.74 19.76
CA THR A 301 29.94 52.68 19.08
C THR A 301 30.50 51.26 18.99
N SER A 302 30.97 50.97 17.77
CA SER A 302 31.88 49.92 17.33
C SER A 302 33.27 49.98 17.99
N ALA A 303 33.92 48.81 18.15
CA ALA A 303 35.22 48.48 17.55
C ALA A 303 35.87 47.28 18.26
N THR A 304 36.16 46.20 17.52
CA THR A 304 37.53 45.75 17.15
C THR A 304 37.40 44.41 16.42
#